data_AF-A0A924CXD8-F1
#
_entry.id   AF-A0A924CXD8-F1
#
_cell.length_a   1.000
_cell.length_b   1.000
_cell.length_c   1.000
_cell.angle_alpha   90.00
_cell.angle_beta   90.00
_cell.angle_gamma   90.00
#
_symmetry.space_group_name_H-M   'P 1'
#
loop_
_entity.id
_entity.type
_entity.pdbx_description
1 polymer ?
#
loop_
_entity_poly.entity_id
_entity_poly.type
_entity_poly.pdbx_seq_one_letter_code
_entity_poly.pdbx_strand_id
1 'polypeptide(L)'
;MNTALGPALGADLTRLAICWRIVREDGIALGFTTHDRPLAIAGLRYESAPGMAPSAIVATDSIEIDTMEVAGALTAGAMTAADLGAGRFDGASVRLFMVDWQNPAGGQHLLAAGKFGTIQVGTGPDVGFSATLQGPTAALAHLHIETFSPECRAELGDRRCRVAMRGRIIRSRVQSADGEHAAVDAIDAASAADYVAGAIRVLDGPLAGIDRRIIAVSGSALSLDEPLAIAVGTLVEVRQGCDKQFATCVDRFENAVNFRGEPHIPGGDVLMRFGGL
;
A
#
# COMPACT_ATOMS: atom_id res chain seq x y z
N MET A 1 28.63 -1.26 14.66
CA MET A 1 27.75 -0.88 15.78
C MET A 1 27.64 0.64 15.81
N ASN A 2 26.46 1.23 16.05
CA ASN A 2 26.34 2.69 16.07
C ASN A 2 26.71 3.24 17.46
N THR A 3 27.85 3.93 17.56
CA THR A 3 28.48 4.38 18.80
C THR A 3 27.72 5.51 19.52
N ALA A 4 26.80 6.20 18.83
CA ALA A 4 26.17 7.43 19.28
C ALA A 4 25.51 7.36 20.68
N LEU A 5 24.86 6.24 21.02
CA LEU A 5 24.17 6.06 22.32
C LEU A 5 24.95 5.20 23.32
N GLY A 6 26.20 4.83 23.03
CA GLY A 6 27.01 3.95 23.90
C GLY A 6 27.06 4.41 25.37
N PRO A 7 27.39 5.67 25.67
CA PRO A 7 27.40 6.19 27.04
C PRO A 7 26.00 6.25 27.69
N ALA A 8 24.93 6.43 26.91
CA ALA A 8 23.56 6.52 27.40
C ALA A 8 22.93 5.14 27.68
N LEU A 9 23.45 4.08 27.06
CA LEU A 9 23.08 2.68 27.30
C LEU A 9 23.79 2.08 28.52
N GLY A 10 24.98 2.59 28.87
CA GLY A 10 25.79 2.13 30.01
C GLY A 10 25.61 2.93 31.31
N ALA A 11 24.56 3.73 31.42
CA ALA A 11 24.29 4.58 32.60
C ALA A 11 23.19 4.00 33.49
N ASP A 12 23.37 4.05 34.80
CA ASP A 12 22.42 3.53 35.81
C ASP A 12 21.01 4.15 35.69
N LEU A 13 20.95 5.40 35.20
CA LEU A 13 19.73 6.10 34.81
C LEU A 13 19.75 6.37 33.31
N THR A 14 19.14 5.49 32.53
CA THR A 14 19.03 5.67 31.08
C THR A 14 18.00 6.75 30.74
N ARG A 15 18.34 7.61 29.78
CA ARG A 15 17.49 8.70 29.28
C ARG A 15 17.07 8.44 27.82
N LEU A 16 16.68 7.20 27.55
CA LEU A 16 16.37 6.72 26.22
C LEU A 16 14.85 6.77 25.97
N ALA A 17 14.48 7.21 24.77
CA ALA A 17 13.11 7.16 24.27
C ALA A 17 13.06 6.32 22.99
N ILE A 18 12.09 5.41 22.91
CA ILE A 18 11.81 4.66 21.68
C ILE A 18 11.02 5.57 20.74
N CYS A 19 11.37 5.54 19.47
CA CYS A 19 10.82 6.37 18.42
C CYS A 19 10.46 5.52 17.19
N TRP A 20 9.25 5.72 16.68
CA TRP A 20 8.73 5.11 15.46
C TRP A 20 8.71 6.16 14.36
N ARG A 21 9.30 5.88 13.20
CA ARG A 21 8.98 6.60 11.96
C ARG A 21 8.25 5.66 11.02
N ILE A 22 7.01 6.02 10.68
CA ILE A 22 6.18 5.33 9.68
C ILE A 22 6.15 6.21 8.43
N VAL A 23 6.32 5.63 7.24
CA VAL A 23 6.30 6.33 5.96
C VAL A 23 5.33 5.62 5.02
N ARG A 24 4.21 6.29 4.71
CA ARG A 24 3.20 5.83 3.75
C ARG A 24 3.73 5.92 2.31
N GLU A 25 3.13 5.17 1.40
CA GLU A 25 3.56 5.15 -0.01
C GLU A 25 3.23 6.46 -0.77
N ASP A 26 2.34 7.30 -0.23
CA ASP A 26 2.12 8.68 -0.67
C ASP A 26 3.21 9.67 -0.22
N GLY A 27 4.21 9.21 0.54
CA GLY A 27 5.33 10.01 1.05
C GLY A 27 5.06 10.69 2.39
N ILE A 28 3.86 10.59 2.97
CA ILE A 28 3.59 11.14 4.31
C ILE A 28 4.36 10.35 5.36
N ALA A 29 5.15 11.06 6.16
CA ALA A 29 5.91 10.51 7.27
C ALA A 29 5.30 10.93 8.61
N LEU A 30 5.02 9.94 9.46
CA LEU A 30 4.53 10.12 10.83
C LEU A 30 5.63 9.71 11.81
N GLY A 31 5.68 10.42 12.95
CA GLY A 31 6.61 10.16 14.04
C GLY A 31 5.84 9.95 15.35
N PHE A 32 6.18 8.91 16.10
CA PHE A 32 5.62 8.64 17.43
C PHE A 32 6.75 8.30 18.41
N THR A 33 6.61 8.65 19.69
CA THR A 33 7.61 8.36 20.73
C THR A 33 6.98 7.84 22.02
N THR A 34 7.76 7.06 22.79
CA THR A 34 7.41 6.62 24.15
C THR A 34 7.78 7.63 25.23
N HIS A 35 8.35 8.79 24.87
CA HIS A 35 8.56 9.91 25.81
C HIS A 35 7.22 10.60 26.12
N ASP A 36 7.08 11.27 27.28
CA ASP A 36 5.85 12.01 27.64
C ASP A 36 5.64 13.25 26.76
N ARG A 37 6.71 13.75 26.13
CA ARG A 37 6.71 14.98 25.33
C ARG A 37 7.09 14.71 23.87
N PRO A 38 6.55 15.48 22.92
CA PRO A 38 6.95 15.39 21.52
C PRO A 38 8.44 15.72 21.31
N LEU A 39 9.12 14.93 20.48
CA LEU A 39 10.53 15.09 20.14
C LEU A 39 10.71 15.58 18.70
N ALA A 40 11.74 16.39 18.44
CA ALA A 40 12.13 16.83 17.11
C ALA A 40 13.42 16.14 16.68
N ILE A 41 13.35 15.30 15.64
CA ILE A 41 14.46 14.43 15.21
C ILE A 41 14.59 14.50 13.70
N ALA A 42 15.76 14.93 13.20
CA ALA A 42 16.07 15.02 11.77
C ALA A 42 15.01 15.74 10.90
N GLY A 43 14.39 16.80 11.46
CA GLY A 43 13.36 17.60 10.78
C GLY A 43 11.93 17.05 10.87
N LEU A 44 11.73 15.83 11.39
CA LEU A 44 10.41 15.28 11.69
C LEU A 44 10.07 15.47 13.18
N ARG A 45 8.81 15.79 13.47
CA ARG A 45 8.26 15.82 14.82
C ARG A 45 7.64 14.45 15.15
N TYR A 46 7.92 13.97 16.35
CA TYR A 46 7.45 12.70 16.88
C TYR A 46 6.53 12.99 18.05
N GLU A 47 5.24 12.68 17.94
CA GLU A 47 4.27 12.95 19.00
C GLU A 47 4.33 11.90 20.11
N SER A 48 4.05 12.30 21.35
CA SER A 48 3.93 11.39 22.50
C SER A 48 2.54 10.74 22.62
N ALA A 49 1.59 11.12 21.75
CA ALA A 49 0.25 10.55 21.67
C ALA A 49 -0.10 10.26 20.19
N PRO A 50 -0.56 9.04 19.83
CA PRO A 50 -0.66 7.85 20.68
C PRO A 50 0.74 7.35 21.10
N GLY A 51 0.84 6.90 22.35
CA GLY A 51 2.01 6.13 22.79
C GLY A 51 2.01 4.77 22.08
N MET A 52 2.96 4.56 21.17
CA MET A 52 3.14 3.29 20.46
C MET A 52 4.07 2.38 21.26
N ALA A 53 3.51 1.36 21.90
CA ALA A 53 4.25 0.38 22.69
C ALA A 53 4.62 -0.85 21.84
N PRO A 54 5.91 -1.13 21.58
CA PRO A 54 6.32 -2.42 21.02
C PRO A 54 5.99 -3.54 22.02
N SER A 55 5.41 -4.66 21.54
CA SER A 55 5.11 -5.84 22.36
C SER A 55 6.37 -6.68 22.57
N ALA A 56 6.98 -7.15 21.49
CA ALA A 56 8.27 -7.85 21.51
C ALA A 56 9.01 -7.63 20.18
N ILE A 57 10.32 -7.40 20.24
CA ILE A 57 11.21 -7.40 19.07
C ILE A 57 11.94 -8.74 19.05
N VAL A 58 11.65 -9.56 18.04
CA VAL A 58 12.41 -10.77 17.73
C VAL A 58 13.22 -10.49 16.47
N ALA A 59 14.51 -10.82 16.51
CA ALA A 59 15.41 -10.74 15.37
C ALA A 59 16.26 -12.02 15.33
N THR A 60 16.41 -12.62 14.16
CA THR A 60 17.14 -13.88 13.97
C THR A 60 18.36 -13.69 13.09
N ASP A 61 19.39 -14.51 13.27
CA ASP A 61 20.55 -14.57 12.36
C ASP A 61 20.27 -15.58 11.24
N SER A 62 19.15 -15.37 10.53
CA SER A 62 18.60 -16.33 9.55
C SER A 62 18.16 -15.65 8.25
N ILE A 63 17.83 -16.48 7.25
CA ILE A 63 17.26 -16.04 5.96
C ILE A 63 15.71 -16.13 6.00
N GLU A 64 15.13 -16.60 7.11
CA GLU A 64 13.69 -16.59 7.30
C GLU A 64 13.16 -15.15 7.37
N ILE A 65 11.85 -14.98 7.21
CA ILE A 65 11.24 -13.66 7.33
C ILE A 65 11.15 -13.33 8.82
N ASP A 66 12.01 -12.43 9.31
CA ASP A 66 11.84 -11.83 10.63
C ASP A 66 10.46 -11.15 10.68
N THR A 67 9.51 -11.78 11.36
CA THR A 67 8.17 -11.23 11.62
C THR A 67 8.13 -10.71 13.05
N MET A 68 7.83 -9.42 13.19
CA MET A 68 7.71 -8.75 14.48
C MET A 68 6.28 -8.21 14.60
N GLU A 69 5.56 -8.58 15.66
CA GLU A 69 4.25 -7.99 15.92
C GLU A 69 4.41 -6.58 16.54
N VAL A 70 3.56 -5.65 16.11
CA VAL A 70 3.51 -4.27 16.58
C VAL A 70 2.10 -3.96 17.01
N ALA A 71 1.93 -3.33 18.18
CA ALA A 71 0.64 -2.78 18.61
C ALA A 71 0.71 -1.25 18.73
N GLY A 72 -0.43 -0.59 18.51
CA GLY A 72 -0.57 0.86 18.68
C GLY A 72 -2.00 1.27 18.98
N ALA A 73 -2.18 2.35 19.74
CA ALA A 73 -3.50 2.94 19.94
C ALA A 73 -3.93 3.75 18.70
N LEU A 74 -5.21 3.71 18.36
CA LEU A 74 -5.77 4.54 17.30
C LEU A 74 -5.99 5.98 17.79
N THR A 75 -5.86 6.95 16.89
CA THR A 75 -6.12 8.37 17.21
C THR A 75 -6.76 9.12 16.05
N ALA A 76 -7.61 10.09 16.40
CA ALA A 76 -8.33 10.95 15.47
C ALA A 76 -7.45 11.86 14.59
N GLY A 77 -6.13 11.91 14.81
CA GLY A 77 -5.22 12.85 14.13
C GLY A 77 -4.11 12.23 13.27
N ALA A 78 -3.75 10.96 13.47
CA ALA A 78 -2.56 10.39 12.83
C ALA A 78 -2.75 8.97 12.26
N MET A 79 -3.50 8.10 12.96
CA MET A 79 -3.84 6.75 12.50
C MET A 79 -5.27 6.44 12.94
N THR A 80 -6.26 6.65 12.06
CA THR A 80 -7.67 6.34 12.35
C THR A 80 -8.03 4.92 11.89
N ALA A 81 -9.10 4.35 12.47
CA ALA A 81 -9.67 3.09 11.98
C ALA A 81 -10.10 3.16 10.51
N ALA A 82 -10.56 4.33 10.04
CA ALA A 82 -10.98 4.55 8.66
C ALA A 82 -9.78 4.63 7.69
N ASP A 83 -8.64 5.18 8.12
CA ASP A 83 -7.41 5.12 7.33
C ASP A 83 -6.93 3.66 7.19
N LEU A 84 -6.86 2.91 8.30
CA LEU A 84 -6.42 1.50 8.27
C LEU A 84 -7.35 0.62 7.45
N GLY A 85 -8.67 0.74 7.63
CA GLY A 85 -9.67 -0.02 6.86
C GLY A 85 -9.73 0.34 5.37
N ALA A 86 -9.08 1.43 4.94
CA ALA A 86 -8.94 1.82 3.54
C ALA A 86 -7.60 1.41 2.91
N GLY A 87 -6.78 0.61 3.60
CA GLY A 87 -5.47 0.14 3.13
C GLY A 87 -4.37 1.21 3.12
N ARG A 88 -4.58 2.34 3.80
CA ARG A 88 -3.72 3.53 3.73
C ARG A 88 -2.29 3.35 4.28
N PHE A 89 -2.10 2.33 5.09
CA PHE A 89 -0.84 2.02 5.74
C PHE A 89 -0.22 0.72 5.22
N ASP A 90 -0.81 0.13 4.19
CA ASP A 90 -0.37 -1.16 3.64
C ASP A 90 0.97 -0.98 2.95
N GLY A 91 1.92 -1.87 3.25
CA GLY A 91 3.29 -1.73 2.79
C GLY A 91 4.02 -0.48 3.31
N ALA A 92 3.46 0.30 4.25
CA ALA A 92 4.12 1.49 4.78
C ALA A 92 5.45 1.10 5.47
N SER A 93 6.49 1.87 5.19
CA SER A 93 7.85 1.56 5.67
C SER A 93 8.03 2.08 7.09
N VAL A 94 8.40 1.19 8.02
CA VAL A 94 8.55 1.49 9.45
C VAL A 94 10.01 1.37 9.87
N ARG A 95 10.47 2.31 10.70
CA ARG A 95 11.75 2.23 11.40
C ARG A 95 11.54 2.50 12.88
N LEU A 96 11.96 1.56 13.70
CA LEU A 96 11.92 1.59 15.15
C LEU A 96 13.35 1.82 15.67
N PHE A 97 13.56 2.87 16.46
CA PHE A 97 14.89 3.26 16.91
C PHE A 97 14.83 3.95 18.29
N MET A 98 15.95 3.95 19.02
CA MET A 98 16.11 4.73 20.25
C MET A 98 16.84 6.04 19.97
N VAL A 99 16.54 7.06 20.78
CA VAL A 99 17.33 8.29 20.93
C VAL A 99 17.52 8.61 22.41
N ASP A 100 18.54 9.42 22.70
CA ASP A 100 18.65 10.18 23.94
C ASP A 100 17.60 11.32 23.91
N TRP A 101 16.64 11.35 24.84
CA TRP A 101 15.59 12.38 24.80
C TRP A 101 16.08 13.77 25.28
N GLN A 102 17.21 13.85 25.99
CA GLN A 102 17.85 15.12 26.32
C GLN A 102 18.68 15.66 25.16
N ASN A 103 19.15 14.79 24.26
CA ASN A 103 19.83 15.18 23.03
C ASN A 103 19.36 14.34 21.81
N PRO A 104 18.15 14.61 21.26
CA PRO A 104 17.62 13.83 20.14
C PRO A 104 18.41 13.99 18.83
N ALA A 105 19.31 14.97 18.77
CA ALA A 105 20.26 15.18 17.68
C ALA A 105 21.58 14.39 17.87
N GLY A 106 21.84 13.83 19.06
CA GLY A 106 23.06 13.08 19.38
C GLY A 106 23.22 11.77 18.62
N GLY A 107 22.12 11.21 18.10
CA GLY A 107 22.12 10.07 17.18
C GLY A 107 20.96 9.10 17.42
N GLN A 108 20.83 8.11 16.53
CA GLN A 108 19.74 7.14 16.50
C GLN A 108 20.30 5.71 16.54
N HIS A 109 19.85 4.89 17.48
CA HIS A 109 20.17 3.46 17.50
C HIS A 109 18.98 2.67 16.93
N LEU A 110 19.12 2.16 15.70
CA LEU A 110 18.07 1.36 15.07
C LEU A 110 17.84 0.06 15.85
N LEU A 111 16.59 -0.22 16.19
CA LEU A 111 16.14 -1.48 16.82
C LEU A 111 15.60 -2.44 15.76
N ALA A 112 14.72 -1.96 14.87
CA ALA A 112 14.12 -2.74 13.79
C ALA A 112 13.73 -1.85 12.60
N ALA A 113 13.62 -2.44 11.41
CA ALA A 113 13.10 -1.79 10.21
C ALA A 113 12.40 -2.81 9.31
N GLY A 114 11.37 -2.39 8.60
CA GLY A 114 10.57 -3.27 7.74
C GLY A 114 9.41 -2.54 7.06
N LYS A 115 8.46 -3.29 6.52
CA LYS A 115 7.16 -2.79 6.04
C LYS A 115 6.02 -3.36 6.88
N PHE A 116 4.91 -2.63 7.03
CA PHE A 116 3.66 -3.25 7.50
C PHE A 116 3.18 -4.29 6.48
N GLY A 117 2.96 -5.52 6.95
CA GLY A 117 2.18 -6.55 6.29
C GLY A 117 0.71 -6.43 6.71
N THR A 118 0.08 -7.55 7.08
CA THR A 118 -1.28 -7.58 7.62
C THR A 118 -1.44 -6.65 8.82
N ILE A 119 -2.46 -5.80 8.79
CA ILE A 119 -2.92 -4.94 9.88
C ILE A 119 -4.30 -5.43 10.33
N GLN A 120 -4.55 -5.44 11.64
CA GLN A 120 -5.84 -5.77 12.25
C GLN A 120 -6.28 -4.63 13.18
N VAL A 121 -7.53 -4.21 13.05
CA VAL A 121 -8.13 -3.18 13.92
C VAL A 121 -8.91 -3.86 15.04
N GLY A 122 -8.63 -3.50 16.29
CA GLY A 122 -9.33 -4.01 17.47
C GLY A 122 -10.78 -3.54 17.52
N THR A 123 -11.68 -4.40 17.99
CA THR A 123 -13.11 -4.09 18.18
C THR A 123 -13.48 -4.12 19.66
N GLY A 124 -14.30 -3.16 20.10
CA GLY A 124 -14.69 -3.01 21.51
C GLY A 124 -14.04 -1.79 22.18
N PRO A 125 -13.87 -1.80 23.53
CA PRO A 125 -13.40 -0.63 24.28
C PRO A 125 -11.91 -0.32 24.10
N ASP A 126 -11.08 -1.32 23.83
CA ASP A 126 -9.64 -1.17 23.59
C ASP A 126 -9.37 -0.86 22.11
N VAL A 127 -9.64 0.39 21.71
CA VAL A 127 -9.58 0.87 20.31
C VAL A 127 -8.13 1.08 19.85
N GLY A 128 -7.44 -0.04 19.60
CA GLY A 128 -6.09 -0.11 19.04
C GLY A 128 -6.04 -0.83 17.68
N PHE A 129 -4.81 -1.02 17.19
CA PHE A 129 -4.50 -1.91 16.08
C PHE A 129 -3.29 -2.78 16.42
N SER A 130 -3.23 -3.97 15.84
CA SER A 130 -2.00 -4.75 15.68
C SER A 130 -1.59 -4.75 14.21
N ALA A 131 -0.29 -4.81 13.96
CA ALA A 131 0.28 -4.88 12.62
C ALA A 131 1.50 -5.80 12.62
N THR A 132 1.60 -6.66 11.62
CA THR A 132 2.84 -7.40 11.36
C THR A 132 3.86 -6.47 10.73
N LEU A 133 5.05 -6.36 11.31
CA LEU A 133 6.22 -5.78 10.66
C LEU A 133 6.99 -6.92 9.98
N GLN A 134 7.09 -6.85 8.65
CA GLN A 134 7.89 -7.75 7.84
C GLN A 134 9.30 -7.18 7.69
N GLY A 135 10.30 -7.91 8.17
CA GLY A 135 11.72 -7.54 8.05
C GLY A 135 12.23 -7.50 6.60
N PRO A 136 13.45 -6.98 6.38
CA PRO A 136 13.99 -6.79 5.03
C PRO A 136 14.17 -8.09 4.23
N THR A 137 14.27 -9.25 4.91
CA THR A 137 14.33 -10.58 4.26
C THR A 137 13.03 -10.95 3.54
N ALA A 138 11.88 -10.33 3.85
CA ALA A 138 10.63 -10.54 3.11
C ALA A 138 10.77 -10.26 1.60
N ALA A 139 11.62 -9.30 1.21
CA ALA A 139 11.90 -9.02 -0.19
C ALA A 139 12.54 -10.20 -0.95
N LEU A 140 13.24 -11.10 -0.24
CA LEU A 140 13.90 -12.27 -0.83
C LEU A 140 12.92 -13.41 -1.15
N ALA A 141 11.73 -13.42 -0.53
CA ALA A 141 10.69 -14.42 -0.78
C ALA A 141 9.93 -14.19 -2.09
N HIS A 142 10.04 -13.00 -2.70
CA HIS A 142 9.41 -12.71 -3.98
C HIS A 142 10.13 -13.40 -5.15
N LEU A 143 9.38 -14.12 -5.98
CA LEU A 143 9.91 -14.65 -7.25
C LEU A 143 10.19 -13.48 -8.21
N HIS A 144 11.48 -13.21 -8.46
CA HIS A 144 11.93 -12.15 -9.38
C HIS A 144 11.98 -12.60 -10.85
N ILE A 145 11.55 -13.82 -11.15
CA ILE A 145 11.53 -14.41 -12.49
C ILE A 145 10.10 -14.32 -13.04
N GLU A 146 9.93 -13.71 -14.21
CA GLU A 146 8.64 -13.68 -14.90
C GLU A 146 8.23 -15.08 -15.37
N THR A 147 7.02 -15.49 -15.03
CA THR A 147 6.42 -16.71 -15.58
C THR A 147 5.89 -16.46 -17.00
N PHE A 148 6.14 -17.42 -17.88
CA PHE A 148 5.53 -17.47 -19.21
C PHE A 148 4.01 -17.57 -19.09
N SER A 149 3.27 -16.72 -19.82
CA SER A 149 1.81 -16.61 -19.71
C SER A 149 1.21 -16.04 -21.00
N PRO A 150 0.01 -16.49 -21.44
CA PRO A 150 -0.69 -15.84 -22.55
C PRO A 150 -1.18 -14.41 -22.23
N GLU A 151 -1.24 -14.04 -20.95
CA GLU A 151 -1.68 -12.71 -20.48
C GLU A 151 -0.52 -11.70 -20.40
N CYS A 152 -0.83 -10.42 -20.60
CA CYS A 152 0.15 -9.34 -20.54
C CYS A 152 0.62 -9.03 -19.11
N ARG A 153 1.92 -9.22 -18.83
CA ARG A 153 2.59 -8.87 -17.56
C ARG A 153 2.95 -7.37 -17.43
N ALA A 154 2.15 -6.48 -17.99
CA ALA A 154 2.35 -5.03 -17.92
C ALA A 154 1.09 -4.30 -17.48
N GLU A 155 1.27 -3.18 -16.77
CA GLU A 155 0.17 -2.31 -16.38
C GLU A 155 -0.13 -1.28 -17.47
N LEU A 156 -1.42 -0.92 -17.61
CA LEU A 156 -1.87 -0.07 -18.71
C LEU A 156 -1.25 1.33 -18.59
N GLY A 157 -0.42 1.67 -19.57
CA GLY A 157 0.34 2.93 -19.58
C GLY A 157 1.64 2.93 -18.78
N ASP A 158 2.11 1.77 -18.28
CA ASP A 158 3.43 1.67 -17.65
C ASP A 158 4.60 1.79 -18.67
N ARG A 159 5.85 1.71 -18.19
CA ARG A 159 7.06 1.83 -19.03
C ARG A 159 7.25 0.69 -20.05
N ARG A 160 6.61 -0.46 -19.83
CA ARG A 160 6.66 -1.68 -20.66
C ARG A 160 5.54 -1.68 -21.69
N CYS A 161 4.35 -1.25 -21.31
CA CYS A 161 3.10 -1.14 -22.07
C CYS A 161 3.08 0.10 -22.96
N ARG A 162 3.41 1.28 -22.42
CA ARG A 162 3.56 2.57 -23.13
C ARG A 162 2.30 3.17 -23.79
N VAL A 163 1.12 2.61 -23.56
CA VAL A 163 -0.16 3.20 -24.02
C VAL A 163 -0.33 4.62 -23.48
N ALA A 164 -0.71 5.56 -24.35
CA ALA A 164 -1.02 6.92 -23.93
C ALA A 164 -2.31 6.96 -23.09
N MET A 165 -2.18 7.26 -21.80
CA MET A 165 -3.30 7.35 -20.86
C MET A 165 -4.10 8.66 -20.97
N ARG A 166 -3.63 9.65 -21.75
CA ARG A 166 -4.40 10.85 -22.06
C ARG A 166 -5.65 10.46 -22.85
N GLY A 167 -6.84 10.83 -22.35
CA GLY A 167 -8.13 10.42 -22.91
C GLY A 167 -8.63 9.07 -22.40
N ARG A 168 -7.81 8.30 -21.67
CA ARG A 168 -8.17 7.04 -20.99
C ARG A 168 -8.29 7.22 -19.46
N ILE A 169 -8.31 8.47 -19.02
CA ILE A 169 -8.44 8.91 -17.64
C ILE A 169 -9.43 10.07 -17.64
N ILE A 170 -10.51 9.93 -16.88
CA ILE A 170 -11.50 10.97 -16.62
C ILE A 170 -11.39 11.47 -15.18
N ARG A 171 -11.92 12.66 -14.91
CA ARG A 171 -12.15 13.15 -13.54
C ARG A 171 -13.62 13.49 -13.38
N SER A 172 -14.21 13.00 -12.31
CA SER A 172 -15.64 13.11 -12.04
C SER A 172 -15.87 13.33 -10.55
N ARG A 173 -17.11 13.62 -10.16
CA ARG A 173 -17.55 13.53 -8.76
C ARG A 173 -18.39 12.28 -8.54
N VAL A 174 -18.31 11.74 -7.32
CA VAL A 174 -19.17 10.64 -6.87
C VAL A 174 -20.60 11.16 -6.66
N GLN A 175 -21.58 10.57 -7.33
CA GLN A 175 -23.01 10.90 -7.19
C GLN A 175 -23.68 10.08 -6.07
N SER A 176 -23.27 8.82 -5.92
CA SER A 176 -23.67 7.94 -4.82
C SER A 176 -22.56 6.92 -4.55
N ALA A 177 -22.46 6.46 -3.31
CA ALA A 177 -21.63 5.31 -2.94
C ALA A 177 -22.26 4.59 -1.73
N ASP A 178 -22.12 3.27 -1.68
CA ASP A 178 -22.56 2.44 -0.54
C ASP A 178 -21.37 1.77 0.21
N GLY A 179 -20.18 1.84 -0.38
CA GLY A 179 -18.94 1.22 0.11
C GLY A 179 -18.37 0.23 -0.90
N GLU A 180 -19.21 -0.66 -1.45
CA GLU A 180 -18.81 -1.63 -2.49
C GLU A 180 -18.99 -1.05 -3.90
N HIS A 181 -19.90 -0.09 -4.06
CA HIS A 181 -20.24 0.58 -5.29
C HIS A 181 -20.00 2.10 -5.19
N ALA A 182 -19.56 2.70 -6.30
CA ALA A 182 -19.47 4.15 -6.47
C ALA A 182 -19.99 4.55 -7.86
N ALA A 183 -20.99 5.43 -7.92
CA ALA A 183 -21.52 5.97 -9.17
C ALA A 183 -20.89 7.33 -9.50
N VAL A 184 -20.53 7.52 -10.77
CA VAL A 184 -19.84 8.74 -11.26
C VAL A 184 -20.51 9.32 -12.50
N ASP A 185 -20.58 10.65 -12.57
CA ASP A 185 -21.34 11.40 -13.58
C ASP A 185 -20.79 11.26 -15.03
N ALA A 186 -19.48 11.05 -15.17
CA ALA A 186 -18.77 11.18 -16.46
C ALA A 186 -18.44 9.84 -17.16
N ILE A 187 -19.24 8.78 -16.95
CA ILE A 187 -19.12 7.51 -17.68
C ILE A 187 -20.32 7.35 -18.64
N ASP A 188 -20.08 7.57 -19.93
CA ASP A 188 -21.03 7.26 -20.98
C ASP A 188 -21.24 5.74 -21.08
N ALA A 189 -22.48 5.29 -21.22
CA ALA A 189 -22.81 3.87 -21.31
C ALA A 189 -22.08 3.12 -22.44
N ALA A 190 -21.77 3.80 -23.56
CA ALA A 190 -20.97 3.27 -24.66
C ALA A 190 -19.49 3.02 -24.29
N SER A 191 -19.01 3.63 -23.20
CA SER A 191 -17.67 3.49 -22.64
C SER A 191 -17.62 2.75 -21.30
N ALA A 192 -18.76 2.29 -20.77
CA ALA A 192 -18.82 1.67 -19.44
C ALA A 192 -17.90 0.44 -19.31
N ALA A 193 -17.87 -0.42 -20.34
CA ALA A 193 -17.02 -1.61 -20.37
C ALA A 193 -15.51 -1.29 -20.37
N ASP A 194 -15.11 -0.13 -20.88
CA ASP A 194 -13.71 0.30 -20.99
C ASP A 194 -13.04 0.53 -19.61
N TYR A 195 -13.83 0.66 -18.54
CA TYR A 195 -13.37 0.84 -17.17
C TYR A 195 -13.29 -0.46 -16.35
N VAL A 196 -13.77 -1.59 -16.87
CA VAL A 196 -13.60 -2.90 -16.22
C VAL A 196 -12.11 -3.28 -16.18
N ALA A 197 -11.64 -3.81 -15.03
CA ALA A 197 -10.22 -3.96 -14.69
C ALA A 197 -9.42 -2.64 -14.72
N GLY A 198 -10.12 -1.50 -14.63
CA GLY A 198 -9.55 -0.17 -14.43
C GLY A 198 -9.38 0.14 -12.94
N ALA A 199 -9.20 1.42 -12.63
CA ALA A 199 -9.07 1.87 -11.25
C ALA A 199 -9.77 3.21 -11.01
N ILE A 200 -10.42 3.34 -9.86
CA ILE A 200 -10.85 4.62 -9.29
C ILE A 200 -9.82 5.06 -8.26
N ARG A 201 -9.45 6.35 -8.25
CA ARG A 201 -8.54 6.95 -7.27
C ARG A 201 -9.15 8.23 -6.71
N VAL A 202 -9.16 8.36 -5.38
CA VAL A 202 -9.69 9.53 -4.69
C VAL A 202 -8.70 10.70 -4.81
N LEU A 203 -9.17 11.89 -5.17
CA LEU A 203 -8.33 13.09 -5.36
C LEU A 203 -8.48 14.14 -4.23
N ASP A 204 -9.63 14.23 -3.56
CA ASP A 204 -9.87 15.17 -2.45
C ASP A 204 -10.51 14.47 -1.23
N GLY A 205 -10.69 15.21 -0.13
CA GLY A 205 -11.23 14.69 1.12
C GLY A 205 -10.26 13.78 1.92
N PRO A 206 -10.75 13.09 2.96
CA PRO A 206 -9.88 12.31 3.86
C PRO A 206 -9.23 11.13 3.14
N LEU A 207 -9.93 10.47 2.21
CA LEU A 207 -9.44 9.28 1.49
C LEU A 207 -8.53 9.60 0.28
N ALA A 208 -8.19 10.88 0.04
CA ALA A 208 -7.33 11.29 -1.06
C ALA A 208 -6.05 10.45 -1.17
N GLY A 209 -5.74 9.98 -2.38
CA GLY A 209 -4.60 9.13 -2.68
C GLY A 209 -4.90 7.62 -2.71
N ILE A 210 -5.98 7.15 -2.06
CA ILE A 210 -6.40 5.74 -2.11
C ILE A 210 -7.00 5.40 -3.48
N ASP A 211 -6.66 4.22 -4.00
CA ASP A 211 -7.26 3.61 -5.17
C ASP A 211 -7.95 2.26 -4.87
N ARG A 212 -8.82 1.86 -5.80
CA ARG A 212 -9.54 0.57 -5.87
C ARG A 212 -9.63 0.11 -7.32
N ARG A 213 -9.54 -1.20 -7.57
CA ARG A 213 -9.78 -1.78 -8.89
C ARG A 213 -11.27 -1.84 -9.17
N ILE A 214 -11.64 -1.57 -10.41
CA ILE A 214 -13.01 -1.67 -10.89
C ILE A 214 -13.22 -3.11 -11.38
N ILE A 215 -14.02 -3.89 -10.64
CA ILE A 215 -14.30 -5.30 -10.99
C ILE A 215 -15.45 -5.45 -11.99
N ALA A 216 -16.42 -4.53 -11.95
CA ALA A 216 -17.55 -4.49 -12.87
C ALA A 216 -18.08 -3.05 -13.03
N VAL A 217 -18.85 -2.80 -14.10
CA VAL A 217 -19.51 -1.51 -14.35
C VAL A 217 -20.95 -1.76 -14.81
N SER A 218 -21.90 -1.05 -14.23
CA SER A 218 -23.33 -1.11 -14.57
C SER A 218 -23.87 0.31 -14.78
N GLY A 219 -23.97 0.73 -16.04
CA GLY A 219 -24.24 2.12 -16.39
C GLY A 219 -23.13 3.04 -15.89
N SER A 220 -23.45 3.92 -14.94
CA SER A 220 -22.50 4.82 -14.27
C SER A 220 -21.97 4.29 -12.93
N ALA A 221 -22.46 3.15 -12.44
CA ALA A 221 -22.03 2.53 -11.18
C ALA A 221 -20.81 1.61 -11.39
N LEU A 222 -19.75 1.86 -10.63
CA LEU A 222 -18.55 1.03 -10.54
C LEU A 222 -18.67 0.09 -9.33
N SER A 223 -18.48 -1.22 -9.51
CA SER A 223 -18.23 -2.16 -8.41
C SER A 223 -16.73 -2.21 -8.14
N LEU A 224 -16.34 -2.17 -6.86
CA LEU A 224 -14.95 -2.12 -6.41
C LEU A 224 -14.46 -3.51 -5.95
N ASP A 225 -13.14 -3.71 -5.94
CA ASP A 225 -12.48 -4.91 -5.42
C ASP A 225 -12.51 -5.00 -3.89
N GLU A 226 -12.32 -3.88 -3.22
CA GLU A 226 -12.43 -3.74 -1.76
C GLU A 226 -13.33 -2.55 -1.40
N PRO A 227 -14.06 -2.61 -0.27
CA PRO A 227 -14.87 -1.50 0.20
C PRO A 227 -14.07 -0.19 0.35
N LEU A 228 -14.70 0.93 -0.01
CA LEU A 228 -14.17 2.27 0.15
C LEU A 228 -15.30 3.27 0.41
N ALA A 229 -15.34 3.83 1.62
CA ALA A 229 -16.39 4.76 2.07
C ALA A 229 -16.22 6.19 1.52
N ILE A 230 -16.32 6.35 0.19
CA ILE A 230 -16.22 7.66 -0.48
C ILE A 230 -17.49 8.49 -0.23
N ALA A 231 -17.34 9.76 0.16
CA ALA A 231 -18.48 10.66 0.32
C ALA A 231 -19.02 11.15 -1.04
N VAL A 232 -20.33 11.41 -1.12
CA VAL A 232 -20.94 12.08 -2.29
C VAL A 232 -20.31 13.46 -2.50
N GLY A 233 -20.07 13.81 -3.76
CA GLY A 233 -19.40 15.03 -4.17
C GLY A 233 -17.86 14.95 -4.19
N THR A 234 -17.23 13.93 -3.60
CA THR A 234 -15.77 13.74 -3.64
C THR A 234 -15.25 13.69 -5.08
N LEU A 235 -14.15 14.36 -5.37
CA LEU A 235 -13.48 14.33 -6.67
C LEU A 235 -12.66 13.05 -6.80
N VAL A 236 -12.87 12.33 -7.90
CA VAL A 236 -12.21 11.07 -8.21
C VAL A 236 -11.62 11.09 -9.62
N GLU A 237 -10.49 10.41 -9.80
CA GLU A 237 -9.90 10.08 -11.08
C GLU A 237 -10.27 8.64 -11.42
N VAL A 238 -10.94 8.42 -12.55
CA VAL A 238 -11.30 7.07 -13.01
C VAL A 238 -10.49 6.75 -14.26
N ARG A 239 -9.80 5.61 -14.24
CA ARG A 239 -8.88 5.17 -15.28
C ARG A 239 -9.46 3.95 -15.97
N GLN A 240 -9.41 3.93 -17.30
CA GLN A 240 -9.76 2.77 -18.10
C GLN A 240 -8.88 1.57 -17.75
N GLY A 241 -9.44 0.37 -17.91
CA GLY A 241 -8.79 -0.89 -17.59
C GLY A 241 -8.24 -1.66 -18.79
N CYS A 242 -7.49 -2.70 -18.50
CA CYS A 242 -7.02 -3.68 -19.47
C CYS A 242 -7.18 -5.10 -18.89
N ASP A 243 -7.89 -5.93 -19.65
CA ASP A 243 -8.13 -7.37 -19.44
C ASP A 243 -6.88 -8.25 -19.61
N LYS A 244 -5.73 -7.64 -19.94
CA LYS A 244 -4.43 -8.28 -20.24
C LYS A 244 -4.44 -9.18 -21.49
N GLN A 245 -5.51 -9.21 -22.28
CA GLN A 245 -5.61 -10.08 -23.45
C GLN A 245 -4.94 -9.47 -24.69
N PHE A 246 -4.40 -10.34 -25.56
CA PHE A 246 -3.72 -9.91 -26.77
C PHE A 246 -4.66 -9.27 -27.81
N ALA A 247 -5.86 -9.83 -27.99
CA ALA A 247 -6.87 -9.26 -28.90
C ALA A 247 -7.20 -7.81 -28.52
N THR A 248 -7.60 -7.57 -27.27
CA THR A 248 -7.84 -6.22 -26.74
C THR A 248 -6.61 -5.30 -26.84
N CYS A 249 -5.39 -5.84 -26.69
CA CYS A 249 -4.16 -5.07 -26.87
C CYS A 249 -3.92 -4.65 -28.34
N VAL A 250 -4.37 -5.44 -29.31
CA VAL A 250 -4.41 -5.08 -30.74
C VAL A 250 -5.56 -4.11 -30.99
N ASP A 251 -6.81 -4.53 -30.75
CA ASP A 251 -8.01 -3.90 -31.31
C ASP A 251 -8.42 -2.58 -30.63
N ARG A 252 -8.13 -2.43 -29.32
CA ARG A 252 -8.51 -1.26 -28.51
C ARG A 252 -7.34 -0.32 -28.20
N PHE A 253 -6.11 -0.81 -28.32
CA PHE A 253 -4.90 -0.07 -27.94
C PHE A 253 -3.84 0.04 -29.04
N GLU A 254 -3.96 -0.68 -30.16
CA GLU A 254 -3.01 -0.71 -31.28
C GLU A 254 -1.56 -1.05 -30.85
N ASN A 255 -1.41 -1.80 -29.75
CA ASN A 255 -0.17 -1.81 -28.96
C ASN A 255 0.53 -3.18 -28.88
N ALA A 256 0.26 -4.08 -29.83
CA ALA A 256 0.82 -5.43 -29.89
C ALA A 256 2.35 -5.48 -29.71
N VAL A 257 3.07 -4.49 -30.25
CA VAL A 257 4.54 -4.35 -30.18
C VAL A 257 5.07 -4.22 -28.73
N ASN A 258 4.23 -3.78 -27.80
CA ASN A 258 4.59 -3.63 -26.38
C ASN A 258 3.92 -4.66 -25.46
N PHE A 259 3.23 -5.66 -26.00
CA PHE A 259 2.65 -6.76 -25.23
C PHE A 259 3.74 -7.52 -24.44
N ARG A 260 3.45 -7.90 -23.19
CA ARG A 260 4.39 -8.59 -22.27
C ARG A 260 3.84 -9.93 -21.80
N GLY A 261 3.27 -10.66 -22.74
CA GLY A 261 2.88 -12.06 -22.59
C GLY A 261 3.17 -12.80 -23.89
N GLU A 262 2.92 -14.08 -23.91
CA GLU A 262 3.23 -14.99 -25.00
C GLU A 262 1.92 -15.65 -25.49
N PRO A 263 1.11 -14.95 -26.31
CA PRO A 263 -0.31 -15.27 -26.56
C PRO A 263 -0.53 -16.53 -27.44
N HIS A 264 0.56 -17.23 -27.77
CA HIS A 264 0.57 -18.44 -28.57
C HIS A 264 1.26 -19.61 -27.85
N ILE A 265 1.46 -19.51 -26.53
CA ILE A 265 1.85 -20.67 -25.70
C ILE A 265 0.78 -21.76 -25.85
N PRO A 266 1.16 -22.98 -26.26
CA PRO A 266 0.22 -24.10 -26.28
C PRO A 266 -0.26 -24.44 -24.87
N GLY A 267 -1.56 -24.66 -24.72
CA GLY A 267 -2.13 -25.14 -23.46
C GLY A 267 -1.58 -26.52 -23.07
N GLY A 268 -1.74 -26.88 -21.80
CA GLY A 268 -1.37 -28.22 -21.30
C GLY A 268 -2.10 -29.36 -22.02
N ASP A 269 -3.27 -29.08 -22.61
CA ASP A 269 -3.99 -30.01 -23.48
C ASP A 269 -3.20 -30.32 -24.76
N VAL A 270 -2.51 -29.35 -25.36
CA VAL A 270 -1.70 -29.53 -26.57
C VAL A 270 -0.46 -30.37 -26.27
N LEU A 271 0.13 -30.20 -25.09
CA LEU A 271 1.26 -31.03 -24.63
C LEU A 271 0.86 -32.50 -24.39
N MET A 272 -0.42 -32.78 -24.15
CA MET A 272 -0.96 -34.16 -24.03
C MET A 272 -1.42 -34.76 -25.37
N ARG A 273 -1.35 -34.00 -26.48
CA ARG A 273 -1.65 -34.54 -27.82
C ARG A 273 -0.46 -35.36 -28.32
N PHE A 274 -0.51 -36.67 -28.11
CA PHE A 274 0.30 -37.61 -28.86
C PHE A 274 0.10 -37.37 -30.36
N GLY A 275 1.20 -37.22 -31.10
CA GLY A 275 1.15 -37.04 -32.55
C GLY A 275 0.53 -38.27 -33.21
N GLY A 276 -0.66 -38.10 -33.79
CA GLY A 276 -1.30 -39.13 -34.61
C GLY A 276 -0.50 -39.38 -35.89
N LEU A 277 -0.48 -40.65 -36.32
CA LEU A 277 0.01 -41.10 -37.62
C LEU A 277 -0.95 -40.67 -38.75
#